data_AF-A0A7S1GF57-F1
#
_entry.id   AF-A0A7S1GF57-F1
#
_cell.length_a   1.000
_cell.length_b   1.000
_cell.length_c   1.000
_cell.angle_alpha   90.00
_cell.angle_beta   90.00
_cell.angle_gamma   90.00
#
_symmetry.space_group_name_H-M   'P 1'
#
loop_
_entity.id
_entity.type
_entity.pdbx_description
1 polymer ?
#
loop_
_entity_poly.entity_id
_entity_poly.type
_entity_poly.pdbx_seq_one_letter_code
_entity_poly.pdbx_strand_id
1 'polypeptide(L)'
;WRPVIDVRFALLFEHYPKTAIPPLLRRDLKGYGSQYMPIVDINPLRAPSDVLVQLNDTMKSLPVRLYVSPITIGKWLFLKQIDMSVAQMKAVGLQDEDMDDVLRMYAETPSWLLVLTLSISLIHMCFD
;
A
#
# COMPACT_ATOMS: atom_id res chain seq x y z
N TRP A 1 17.36 6.18 -6.55
CA TRP A 1 16.35 6.53 -7.57
C TRP A 1 15.36 5.40 -7.71
N ARG A 2 14.06 5.70 -7.73
CA ARG A 2 13.00 4.69 -7.91
C ARG A 2 12.57 4.68 -9.39
N PRO A 3 12.91 3.65 -10.18
CA PRO A 3 12.61 3.61 -11.62
C PRO A 3 11.14 3.28 -11.93
N VAL A 4 10.35 2.88 -10.92
CA VAL A 4 8.96 2.47 -11.09
C VAL A 4 8.04 3.35 -10.26
N ILE A 5 7.11 4.03 -10.93
CA ILE A 5 6.05 4.84 -10.33
C ILE A 5 4.72 4.11 -10.58
N ASP A 6 4.08 3.65 -9.50
CA ASP A 6 2.78 2.99 -9.54
C ASP A 6 1.71 3.96 -9.02
N VAL A 7 0.81 4.39 -9.89
CA VAL A 7 -0.31 5.27 -9.54
C VAL A 7 -1.56 4.43 -9.46
N ARG A 8 -2.15 4.33 -8.26
CA ARG A 8 -3.35 3.53 -8.03
C ARG A 8 -4.55 4.41 -7.73
N PHE A 9 -5.65 4.10 -8.39
CA PHE A 9 -6.94 4.72 -8.17
C PHE A 9 -7.79 3.76 -7.34
N ALA A 10 -8.08 4.10 -6.10
CA ALA A 10 -9.00 3.33 -5.29
C ALA A 10 -10.44 3.63 -5.74
N LEU A 11 -11.05 2.63 -6.38
CA LEU A 11 -12.42 2.71 -6.86
C LEU A 11 -13.36 2.58 -5.67
N LEU A 12 -14.07 3.67 -5.38
CA LEU A 12 -15.16 3.68 -4.43
C LEU A 12 -16.46 3.39 -5.21
N PHE A 13 -16.94 2.16 -5.11
CA PHE A 13 -18.21 1.76 -5.76
C PHE A 13 -19.45 2.19 -4.95
N GLU A 14 -19.27 2.52 -3.67
CA GLU A 14 -20.37 2.86 -2.77
C GLU A 14 -20.43 4.37 -2.48
N HIS A 15 -21.61 4.96 -2.62
CA HIS A 15 -21.86 6.33 -2.18
C HIS A 15 -22.05 6.35 -0.66
N TYR A 16 -21.01 6.71 0.08
CA TYR A 16 -21.16 6.92 1.53
C TYR A 16 -21.97 8.20 1.79
N PRO A 17 -23.01 8.18 2.65
CA PRO A 17 -23.61 9.41 3.13
C PRO A 17 -22.56 10.16 3.97
N LYS A 18 -22.54 11.50 3.89
CA LYS A 18 -21.51 12.36 4.51
C LYS A 18 -21.31 12.11 6.01
N THR A 19 -22.33 11.61 6.69
CA THR A 19 -22.36 11.28 8.12
C THR A 19 -21.82 9.89 8.46
N ALA A 20 -21.76 8.95 7.51
CA ALA A 20 -21.36 7.55 7.76
C ALA A 20 -20.02 7.17 7.11
N ILE A 21 -19.14 8.14 6.86
CA ILE A 21 -17.80 7.85 6.33
C ILE A 21 -16.95 7.17 7.41
N PRO A 22 -16.42 5.95 7.16
CA PRO A 22 -15.52 5.29 8.09
C PRO A 22 -14.32 6.18 8.46
N PRO A 23 -13.90 6.23 9.74
CA PRO A 23 -12.80 7.10 10.20
C PRO A 23 -11.50 6.89 9.41
N LEU A 24 -11.23 5.65 8.99
CA LEU A 24 -10.05 5.26 8.23
C LEU A 24 -10.02 5.87 6.82
N LEU A 25 -11.19 6.10 6.21
CA LEU A 25 -11.30 6.71 4.89
C LEU A 25 -11.37 8.24 4.96
N ARG A 26 -11.76 8.80 6.12
CA ARG A 26 -12.00 10.23 6.30
C ARG A 26 -10.77 11.10 6.02
N ARG A 27 -9.55 10.59 6.28
CA ARG A 27 -8.31 11.34 6.05
C ARG A 27 -8.00 11.53 4.55
N ASP A 28 -8.29 10.51 3.76
CA ASP A 28 -7.86 10.42 2.36
C ASP A 28 -9.00 10.72 1.36
N LEU A 29 -10.26 10.69 1.81
CA LEU A 29 -11.42 11.14 1.03
C LEU A 29 -11.52 12.67 1.03
N LYS A 30 -11.24 13.27 -0.13
CA LYS A 30 -11.52 14.70 -0.39
C LYS A 30 -12.87 14.83 -1.09
N GLY A 31 -13.78 15.59 -0.48
CA GLY A 31 -15.08 15.91 -1.08
C GLY A 31 -15.06 17.26 -1.78
N TYR A 32 -15.72 17.36 -2.94
CA TYR A 32 -16.06 18.64 -3.56
C TYR A 32 -17.58 18.72 -3.69
N GLY A 33 -18.23 19.52 -2.84
CA GLY A 33 -19.69 19.65 -2.83
C GLY A 33 -20.42 18.37 -2.41
N SER A 34 -21.20 17.78 -3.34
CA SER A 34 -21.98 16.55 -3.10
C SER A 34 -21.32 15.28 -3.64
N GLN A 35 -20.12 15.39 -4.21
CA GLN A 35 -19.43 14.29 -4.88
C GLN A 35 -18.06 14.04 -4.24
N TYR A 36 -17.67 12.77 -4.17
CA TYR A 36 -16.37 12.35 -3.67
C TYR A 36 -15.37 12.31 -4.81
N MET A 37 -14.16 12.85 -4.61
CA MET A 37 -13.06 12.56 -5.52
C MET A 37 -12.58 11.12 -5.29
N PRO A 38 -12.20 10.40 -6.36
CA PRO A 38 -11.57 9.09 -6.21
C PRO A 38 -10.29 9.26 -5.39
N ILE A 39 -10.04 8.32 -4.47
CA ILE A 39 -8.79 8.30 -3.71
C ILE A 39 -7.67 7.93 -4.69
N VAL A 40 -6.76 8.86 -4.93
CA VAL A 40 -5.57 8.65 -5.76
C VAL A 40 -4.40 8.50 -4.83
N ASP A 41 -3.74 7.34 -4.87
CA ASP A 41 -2.52 7.10 -4.10
C ASP A 41 -1.36 6.81 -5.04
N ILE A 42 -0.27 7.57 -4.88
CA ILE A 42 0.94 7.42 -5.68
C ILE A 42 1.89 6.57 -4.87
N ASN A 43 2.20 5.38 -5.37
CA ASN A 43 3.02 4.37 -4.72
C ASN A 43 2.49 4.00 -3.32
N PRO A 44 1.41 3.21 -3.23
CA PRO A 44 0.77 2.91 -1.95
C PRO A 44 1.64 2.09 -0.98
N LEU A 45 2.75 1.52 -1.47
CA LEU A 45 3.78 0.90 -0.65
C LEU A 45 5.14 1.57 -0.91
N ARG A 46 5.91 1.70 0.18
CA ARG A 46 7.33 1.99 0.11
C ARG A 46 8.02 0.90 -0.73
N ALA A 47 8.89 1.33 -1.65
CA ALA A 47 9.72 0.39 -2.38
C ALA A 47 10.79 -0.17 -1.43
N PRO A 48 11.05 -1.50 -1.46
CA PRO A 48 12.21 -2.08 -0.77
C PRO A 48 13.50 -1.39 -1.22
N SER A 49 14.48 -1.27 -0.32
CA SER A 49 15.71 -0.52 -0.56
C SER A 49 16.55 -1.07 -1.72
N ASP A 50 16.46 -2.38 -1.98
CA ASP A 50 17.13 -3.09 -3.08
C ASP A 50 16.63 -2.66 -4.48
N VAL A 51 15.41 -2.13 -4.57
CA VAL A 51 14.84 -1.66 -5.86
C VAL A 51 15.31 -0.22 -6.20
N LEU A 52 16.05 0.43 -5.28
CA LEU A 52 16.54 1.78 -5.47
C LEU A 52 17.86 1.77 -6.25
N VAL A 53 17.85 2.36 -7.44
CA VAL A 53 19.05 2.51 -8.26
C VAL A 53 19.89 3.68 -7.75
N GLN A 54 21.18 3.48 -7.50
CA GLN A 54 22.08 4.58 -7.16
C GLN A 54 22.26 5.52 -8.36
N LEU A 55 22.14 6.82 -8.11
CA LEU A 55 22.37 7.85 -9.13
C LEU A 55 23.87 8.10 -9.23
N ASN A 56 24.41 8.10 -10.44
CA ASN A 56 25.81 8.43 -10.73
C ASN A 56 25.85 9.51 -11.82
N ASP A 57 26.83 10.41 -11.78
CA ASP A 57 26.96 11.60 -12.64
C ASP A 57 27.15 11.26 -14.14
N THR A 58 27.42 9.99 -14.45
CA THR A 58 27.54 9.48 -15.83
C THR A 58 26.19 9.07 -16.46
N MET A 59 25.10 9.04 -15.71
CA MET A 59 23.79 8.58 -16.19
C MET A 59 23.02 9.70 -16.90
N LYS A 60 22.94 9.67 -18.23
CA LYS A 60 22.23 10.66 -19.05
C LYS A 60 20.71 10.44 -19.17
N SER A 61 20.21 9.24 -18.88
CA SER A 61 18.79 8.90 -19.01
C SER A 61 18.36 7.95 -17.91
N LEU A 62 17.25 8.26 -17.23
CA LEU A 62 16.69 7.43 -16.18
C LEU A 62 15.46 6.69 -16.72
N PRO A 63 15.42 5.35 -16.70
CA PRO A 63 14.22 4.62 -17.08
C PRO A 63 13.13 4.86 -16.03
N VAL A 64 11.98 5.37 -16.48
CA VAL A 64 10.75 5.51 -15.67
C VAL A 64 9.69 4.61 -16.25
N ARG A 65 9.19 3.66 -15.46
CA ARG A 65 8.02 2.85 -15.78
C ARG A 65 6.85 3.35 -14.96
N LEU A 66 5.80 3.81 -15.65
CA LEU A 66 4.56 4.25 -15.05
C LEU A 66 3.53 3.12 -15.16
N TYR A 67 3.02 2.65 -14.02
CA TYR A 67 1.88 1.73 -13.98
C TYR A 67 0.67 2.48 -13.44
N VAL A 68 -0.45 2.37 -14.15
CA VAL A 68 -1.73 2.91 -13.73
C VAL A 68 -2.70 1.76 -13.61
N SER A 69 -3.21 1.51 -12.42
CA SER A 69 -4.14 0.39 -12.19
C SER A 69 -5.22 0.76 -11.18
N PRO A 70 -6.49 0.40 -11.44
CA PRO A 70 -7.53 0.53 -10.43
C PRO A 70 -7.32 -0.50 -9.32
N ILE A 71 -7.64 -0.11 -8.09
CA ILE A 71 -7.58 -0.98 -6.91
C ILE A 71 -8.90 -0.89 -6.14
N THR A 72 -9.30 -1.98 -5.49
CA THR A 72 -10.46 -1.95 -4.59
C THR A 72 -10.13 -1.18 -3.31
N ILE A 73 -11.13 -0.56 -2.69
CA ILE A 73 -10.93 0.21 -1.47
C ILE A 73 -10.44 -0.65 -0.29
N GLY A 74 -10.91 -1.91 -0.20
CA GLY A 74 -10.46 -2.84 0.84
C GLY A 74 -8.99 -3.21 0.70
N LYS A 75 -8.53 -3.46 -0.54
CA LYS A 75 -7.11 -3.73 -0.80
C LYS A 75 -6.26 -2.49 -0.53
N TRP A 76 -6.74 -1.29 -0.86
CA TRP A 76 -6.07 -0.04 -0.52
C TRP A 76 -5.96 0.16 0.99
N LEU A 77 -7.04 -0.09 1.75
CA LEU A 77 -7.03 0.03 3.20
C LEU A 77 -6.04 -0.95 3.84
N PHE A 78 -6.01 -2.18 3.35
CA PHE A 78 -5.04 -3.19 3.78
C PHE A 78 -3.60 -2.74 3.52
N LEU A 79 -3.32 -2.16 2.36
CA LEU A 79 -2.00 -1.61 2.04
C LEU A 79 -1.59 -0.50 3.01
N LYS A 80 -2.51 0.42 3.35
CA LYS A 80 -2.26 1.44 4.37
C LYS A 80 -1.96 0.82 5.74
N GLN A 81 -2.65 -0.25 6.11
CA GLN A 81 -2.40 -0.95 7.37
C GLN A 81 -0.99 -1.55 7.43
N ILE A 82 -0.53 -2.17 6.34
CA ILE A 82 0.85 -2.67 6.24
C ILE A 82 1.85 -1.52 6.38
N ASP A 83 1.66 -0.41 5.65
CA ASP A 83 2.57 0.74 5.70
C ASP A 83 2.64 1.35 7.11
N MET A 84 1.51 1.45 7.82
CA MET A 84 1.49 1.89 9.21
C MET A 84 2.21 0.90 10.14
N SER A 85 2.03 -0.41 9.96
CA SER A 85 2.71 -1.44 10.76
C SER A 85 4.21 -1.41 10.54
N VAL A 86 4.66 -1.26 9.30
CA VAL A 86 6.06 -1.06 8.90
C VAL A 86 6.63 0.20 9.56
N ALA A 87 5.91 1.32 9.53
CA ALA A 87 6.33 2.55 10.21
C ALA A 87 6.43 2.39 11.74
N GLN A 88 5.52 1.63 12.35
CA GLN A 88 5.57 1.29 13.78
C GLN A 88 6.77 0.40 14.12
N MET A 89 7.04 -0.62 13.30
CA MET A 89 8.21 -1.49 13.47
C MET A 89 9.52 -0.68 13.43
N LYS A 90 9.63 0.25 12.47
CA LYS A 90 10.76 1.19 12.41
C LYS A 90 10.88 2.05 13.68
N ALA A 91 9.76 2.50 14.26
CA ALA A 91 9.76 3.29 15.48
C ALA A 91 10.20 2.49 16.72
N VAL A 92 10.02 1.16 16.71
CA VAL A 92 10.48 0.24 17.77
C VAL A 92 11.96 -0.15 17.62
N GLY A 93 12.61 0.25 16.51
CA GLY A 93 14.03 0.02 16.27
C GLY A 93 14.36 -1.30 15.56
N LEU A 94 13.38 -1.91 14.89
CA LEU A 94 13.63 -3.06 14.00
C LEU A 94 14.55 -2.68 12.84
N GLN A 95 15.34 -3.64 12.38
CA GLN A 95 16.30 -3.47 11.29
C GLN A 95 15.54 -3.20 9.99
N ASP A 96 16.04 -2.25 9.19
CA ASP A 96 15.41 -1.88 7.91
C ASP A 96 15.37 -3.08 6.92
N GLU A 97 16.23 -4.11 7.12
CA GLU A 97 16.28 -5.35 6.34
C GLU A 97 15.06 -6.26 6.57
N ASP A 98 14.70 -6.54 7.84
CA ASP A 98 13.51 -7.33 8.18
C ASP A 98 12.23 -6.68 7.62
N MET A 99 12.21 -5.36 7.62
CA MET A 99 11.11 -4.55 7.12
C MET A 99 10.98 -4.63 5.59
N ASP A 100 12.12 -4.61 4.89
CA ASP A 100 12.17 -4.77 3.44
C ASP A 100 11.77 -6.19 3.00
N ASP A 101 12.09 -7.22 3.79
CA ASP A 101 11.67 -8.61 3.55
C ASP A 101 10.15 -8.78 3.64
N VAL A 102 9.49 -8.15 4.62
CA VAL A 102 8.02 -8.16 4.72
C VAL A 102 7.38 -7.47 3.52
N LEU A 103 7.93 -6.32 3.11
CA LEU A 103 7.47 -5.59 1.93
C LEU A 103 7.66 -6.41 0.64
N ARG A 104 8.78 -7.13 0.54
CA ARG A 104 9.10 -8.01 -0.58
C ARG A 104 8.17 -9.21 -0.65
N MET A 105 7.91 -9.87 0.48
CA MET A 105 6.93 -10.95 0.58
C MET A 105 5.58 -10.50 0.04
N TYR A 106 5.10 -9.30 0.41
CA TYR A 106 3.85 -8.78 -0.14
C TYR A 106 3.92 -8.49 -1.64
N ALA A 107 5.01 -7.88 -2.10
CA ALA A 107 5.16 -7.46 -3.49
C ALA A 107 5.28 -8.65 -4.45
N GLU A 108 5.94 -9.73 -4.04
CA GLU A 108 6.21 -10.91 -4.86
C GLU A 108 5.14 -12.00 -4.71
N THR A 109 4.47 -12.08 -3.55
CA THR A 109 3.47 -13.13 -3.29
C THR A 109 2.11 -12.76 -3.90
N PRO A 110 1.44 -13.68 -4.62
CA PRO A 110 0.09 -13.43 -5.10
C PRO A 110 -0.86 -13.25 -3.91
N SER A 111 -1.69 -12.19 -3.94
CA SER A 111 -2.49 -11.75 -2.80
C SER A 111 -3.44 -12.79 -2.21
N TRP A 112 -3.82 -13.82 -2.99
CA TRP A 112 -4.70 -14.89 -2.50
C TRP A 112 -3.99 -15.82 -1.50
N LEU A 113 -2.67 -16.02 -1.64
CA LEU A 113 -1.89 -16.83 -0.68
C LEU A 113 -1.82 -16.14 0.68
N LEU A 114 -1.64 -14.81 0.70
CA LEU A 114 -1.63 -14.04 1.95
C LEU A 114 -2.97 -14.12 2.69
N VAL A 115 -4.09 -14.12 1.97
CA VAL A 115 -5.41 -14.29 2.59
C VAL A 115 -5.56 -15.69 3.16
N LEU A 116 -5.07 -16.72 2.47
CA LEU A 116 -5.10 -18.10 2.96
C LEU A 116 -4.28 -18.25 4.23
N THR A 117 -3.05 -17.74 4.26
CA THR A 117 -2.17 -17.84 5.44
C THR A 117 -2.78 -17.12 6.64
N LEU A 118 -3.32 -15.91 6.44
CA LEU A 118 -4.00 -15.17 7.50
C LEU A 118 -5.27 -15.89 8.00
N SER A 119 -6.04 -16.52 7.11
CA SER A 119 -7.22 -17.30 7.49
C SER A 119 -6.86 -18.49 8.36
N ILE A 120 -5.81 -19.25 7.99
CA ILE A 120 -5.34 -20.40 8.76
C ILE A 120 -4.83 -19.95 10.14
N SER A 121 -4.07 -18.84 10.22
CA SER A 121 -3.61 -18.29 11.49
C SER A 121 -4.76 -17.88 12.42
N LEU A 122 -5.82 -17.26 11.88
CA LEU A 122 -7.01 -16.89 12.66
C LEU A 122 -7.74 -18.12 13.20
N ILE A 123 -7.83 -19.18 12.39
CA ILE A 123 -8.42 -20.45 12.82
C ILE A 123 -7.60 -21.04 13.97
N HIS A 124 -6.27 -21.07 13.85
CA HIS A 124 -5.40 -21.52 14.93
C HIS A 124 -5.61 -20.71 16.21
N MET A 125 -5.65 -19.38 16.10
CA MET A 125 -5.87 -18.48 17.24
C MET A 125 -7.26 -18.64 17.88
N CYS A 126 -8.24 -19.18 17.16
CA CYS A 126 -9.59 -19.43 17.71
C CYS A 126 -9.69 -20.77 18.44
N PHE A 127 -8.83 -21.73 18.11
CA PHE A 127 -8.80 -23.06 18.73
C PHE A 127 -7.77 -23.19 19.85
N ASP A 128 -6.87 -22.22 19.96
CA ASP A 128 -5.94 -22.02 21.09
C ASP A 128 -6.63 -21.20 22.18
#